data_AF-A0A939A2R1-F1
#
_entry.id   AF-A0A939A2R1-F1
#
_cell.length_a   1.000
_cell.length_b   1.000
_cell.length_c   1.000
_cell.angle_alpha   90.00
_cell.angle_beta   90.00
_cell.angle_gamma   90.00
#
_symmetry.space_group_name_H-M   'P 1'
#
loop_
_entity.id
_entity.type
_entity.pdbx_description
1 polymer ?
#
loop_
_entity_poly.entity_id
_entity_poly.type
_entity_poly.pdbx_seq_one_letter_code
_entity_poly.pdbx_strand_id
1 'polypeptide(L)'
;MARFYADEQFPFPVVELLRALGHDVLTVQQAENADQGIPDEEVLAFAISQERSILTINRVDFIRLHRRDSNHFGIIVCTNNRNWEQFVARIDEAVAAEEPLQGKLIRVVRPVT
;
A
#
# COMPACT_ATOMS: atom_id res chain seq x y z
N MET A 1 7.30 -7.22 -10.43
CA MET A 1 6.22 -7.76 -9.57
C MET A 1 6.49 -7.31 -8.15
N ALA A 2 5.63 -6.46 -7.61
CA ALA A 2 5.82 -5.86 -6.28
C ALA A 2 5.22 -6.72 -5.15
N ARG A 3 5.84 -6.63 -3.97
CA ARG A 3 5.35 -7.23 -2.73
C ARG A 3 4.73 -6.13 -1.88
N PHE A 4 3.46 -6.26 -1.58
CA PHE A 4 2.69 -5.27 -0.84
C PHE A 4 2.26 -5.76 0.53
N TYR A 5 2.17 -4.81 1.46
CA TYR A 5 1.47 -4.92 2.73
C TYR A 5 0.31 -3.93 2.73
N ALA A 6 -0.92 -4.44 2.64
CA ALA A 6 -2.14 -3.65 2.55
C ALA A 6 -2.68 -3.36 3.94
N ASP A 7 -2.85 -2.07 4.23
CA ASP A 7 -3.35 -1.52 5.49
C ASP A 7 -4.79 -1.99 5.80
N GLU A 8 -5.21 -1.90 7.07
CA GLU A 8 -6.46 -2.50 7.58
C GLU A 8 -7.69 -2.05 6.77
N GLN A 9 -7.75 -0.76 6.41
CA GLN A 9 -8.90 -0.20 5.68
C GLN A 9 -8.75 -0.28 4.16
N PHE A 10 -7.72 -0.95 3.65
CA PHE A 10 -7.49 -1.04 2.21
C PHE A 10 -8.55 -1.94 1.55
N PRO A 11 -9.19 -1.52 0.42
CA PRO A 11 -10.30 -2.27 -0.14
C PRO A 11 -9.92 -3.68 -0.59
N PHE A 12 -10.54 -4.71 0.00
CA PHE A 12 -10.29 -6.11 -0.34
C PHE A 12 -10.47 -6.45 -1.83
N PRO A 13 -11.47 -5.89 -2.57
CA PRO A 13 -11.56 -6.13 -4.01
C PRO A 13 -10.32 -5.68 -4.80
N VAL A 14 -9.66 -4.61 -4.36
CA VAL A 14 -8.42 -4.11 -4.99
C VAL A 14 -7.26 -5.04 -4.70
N VAL A 15 -7.19 -5.60 -3.47
CA VAL A 15 -6.20 -6.61 -3.09
C VAL A 15 -6.28 -7.83 -4.00
N GLU A 16 -7.48 -8.39 -4.19
CA GLU A 16 -7.69 -9.57 -5.03
C GLU A 16 -7.32 -9.33 -6.49
N LEU A 17 -7.66 -8.16 -7.02
CA LEU A 17 -7.32 -7.78 -8.39
C LEU A 17 -5.82 -7.55 -8.57
N LEU A 18 -5.13 -6.94 -7.60
CA LEU A 18 -3.66 -6.82 -7.62
C LEU A 18 -2.98 -8.19 -7.58
N ARG A 19 -3.50 -9.13 -6.78
CA ARG A 19 -3.03 -10.52 -6.77
C ARG A 19 -3.22 -11.20 -8.12
N ALA A 20 -4.36 -10.97 -8.78
CA ALA A 20 -4.63 -11.50 -10.12
C ALA A 20 -3.68 -10.93 -11.18
N LEU A 21 -3.13 -9.72 -10.98
CA LEU A 21 -2.07 -9.14 -11.83
C LEU A 21 -0.66 -9.69 -11.52
N GLY A 22 -0.51 -10.55 -10.51
CA GLY A 22 0.76 -11.20 -10.16
C GLY A 22 1.53 -10.54 -9.01
N HIS A 23 0.95 -9.56 -8.33
CA HIS A 23 1.55 -8.98 -7.11
C HIS A 23 1.38 -9.89 -5.91
N ASP A 24 2.40 -9.93 -5.04
CA ASP A 24 2.31 -10.58 -3.73
C ASP A 24 1.73 -9.57 -2.73
N VAL A 25 0.42 -9.64 -2.46
CA VAL A 25 -0.25 -8.76 -1.49
C VAL A 25 -0.53 -9.53 -0.22
N LEU A 26 -0.06 -9.04 0.93
CA LEU A 26 -0.42 -9.49 2.28
C LEU A 26 -1.25 -8.38 2.95
N THR A 27 -2.38 -8.70 3.58
CA THR A 27 -3.15 -7.68 4.33
C THR A 27 -2.82 -7.71 5.82
N VAL A 28 -3.02 -6.59 6.51
CA VAL A 28 -2.88 -6.49 7.98
C VAL A 28 -3.68 -7.59 8.70
N GLN A 29 -4.94 -7.80 8.29
CA GLN A 29 -5.80 -8.82 8.92
C GLN A 29 -5.25 -10.25 8.77
N GLN A 30 -4.56 -10.54 7.66
CA GLN A 30 -3.97 -11.85 7.40
C GLN A 30 -2.66 -12.06 8.16
N ALA A 31 -1.89 -11.00 8.40
CA ALA A 31 -0.59 -11.07 9.05
C ALA A 31 -0.71 -11.23 10.57
N GLU A 32 -1.69 -10.55 11.19
CA GLU A 32 -1.67 -10.32 12.65
C GLU A 32 -2.92 -10.83 13.39
N ASN A 33 -3.83 -11.58 12.74
CA ASN A 33 -5.12 -12.02 13.33
C ASN A 33 -5.82 -10.85 14.05
N ALA A 34 -5.85 -9.69 13.40
CA ALA A 34 -6.10 -8.42 14.06
C ALA A 34 -7.58 -8.22 14.44
N ASP A 35 -7.92 -8.52 15.70
CA ASP A 35 -9.16 -8.10 16.37
C ASP A 35 -9.03 -6.68 17.00
N GLN A 36 -7.86 -6.04 16.87
CA GLN A 36 -7.57 -4.70 17.40
C GLN A 36 -6.76 -3.88 16.38
N GLY A 37 -7.09 -2.59 16.24
CA GLY A 37 -6.39 -1.69 15.32
C GLY A 37 -4.91 -1.52 15.70
N ILE A 38 -4.04 -1.76 14.72
CA ILE A 38 -2.57 -1.71 14.89
C ILE A 38 -2.07 -0.29 14.62
N PRO A 39 -1.14 0.26 15.43
CA PRO A 39 -0.55 1.56 15.18
C PRO A 39 0.18 1.65 13.83
N ASP A 40 0.10 2.80 13.14
CA ASP A 40 0.74 2.98 11.82
C ASP A 40 2.27 2.71 11.84
N GLU A 41 2.93 3.01 12.97
CA GLU A 41 4.36 2.75 13.17
C GLU A 41 4.69 1.25 13.21
N GLU A 42 3.81 0.43 13.80
CA GLU A 42 3.93 -1.03 13.83
C GLU A 42 3.65 -1.63 12.44
N VAL A 43 2.65 -1.10 11.72
CA VAL A 43 2.39 -1.46 10.32
C VAL A 43 3.61 -1.21 9.45
N LEU A 44 4.27 -0.05 9.62
CA LEU A 44 5.51 0.28 8.90
C LEU A 44 6.66 -0.65 9.28
N ALA A 45 6.88 -0.89 10.57
CA ALA A 45 7.93 -1.78 11.05
C ALA A 45 7.75 -3.21 10.52
N PHE A 46 6.52 -3.73 10.53
CA PHE A 46 6.20 -5.02 9.97
C PHE A 46 6.50 -5.07 8.46
N ALA A 47 6.04 -4.07 7.70
CA ALA A 47 6.29 -3.99 6.26
C ALA A 47 7.80 -3.99 5.94
N ILE A 48 8.59 -3.25 6.72
CA ILE A 48 10.06 -3.24 6.61
C ILE A 48 10.63 -4.63 6.89
N SER A 49 10.22 -5.29 7.97
CA SER A 49 10.72 -6.63 8.33
C SER A 49 10.42 -7.70 7.29
N GLN A 50 9.35 -7.52 6.51
CA GLN A 50 8.91 -8.45 5.47
C GLN A 50 9.38 -8.06 4.07
N GLU A 51 10.10 -6.95 3.94
CA GLU A 51 10.54 -6.37 2.67
C GLU A 51 9.36 -6.07 1.71
N ARG A 52 8.31 -5.45 2.26
CA ARG A 52 7.06 -5.14 1.54
C ARG A 52 6.81 -3.64 1.47
N SER A 53 6.32 -3.17 0.34
CA SER A 53 5.84 -1.80 0.18
C SER A 53 4.43 -1.67 0.78
N ILE A 54 4.10 -0.53 1.38
CA ILE A 54 2.80 -0.32 2.02
C ILE A 54 1.76 0.16 1.00
N LEU A 55 0.56 -0.40 1.05
CA LEU A 55 -0.63 0.10 0.36
C LEU A 55 -1.63 0.62 1.37
N THR A 56 -1.94 1.92 1.33
CA THR A 56 -2.85 2.53 2.31
C THR A 56 -3.73 3.62 1.71
N ILE A 57 -4.93 3.78 2.27
CA ILE A 57 -5.79 4.95 2.08
C ILE A 57 -5.63 5.99 3.20
N ASN A 58 -4.91 5.66 4.29
CA ASN A 58 -4.50 6.58 5.35
C ASN A 58 -3.32 7.46 4.89
N ARG A 59 -3.62 8.38 3.98
CA ARG A 59 -2.59 9.20 3.32
C ARG A 59 -1.82 10.08 4.31
N VAL A 60 -2.53 10.70 5.25
CA VAL A 60 -1.99 11.78 6.06
C VAL A 60 -0.95 11.26 7.05
N ASP A 61 -1.17 10.08 7.63
CA ASP A 61 -0.29 9.52 8.65
C ASP A 61 0.94 8.86 8.02
N PHE A 62 0.75 8.06 6.96
CA PHE A 62 1.86 7.43 6.24
C PHE A 62 2.76 8.43 5.50
N ILE A 63 2.25 9.59 5.06
CA ILE A 63 3.10 10.68 4.57
C ILE A 63 3.97 11.24 5.69
N ARG A 64 3.46 11.34 6.93
CA ARG A 64 4.27 11.79 8.07
C ARG A 64 5.32 10.74 8.43
N LEU A 65 4.96 9.45 8.43
CA LEU A 65 5.91 8.37 8.68
C LEU A 65 7.04 8.35 7.65
N HIS A 66 6.73 8.44 6.35
CA HIS A 66 7.74 8.55 5.30
C HIS A 66 8.75 9.68 5.53
N ARG A 67 8.28 10.84 6.03
CA ARG A 67 9.16 11.99 6.31
C ARG A 67 10.03 11.79 7.55
N ARG A 68 9.58 10.96 8.50
CA ARG A 68 10.35 10.61 9.69
C ARG A 68 11.38 9.54 9.39
N ASP A 69 11.02 8.56 8.58
CA ASP A 69 11.87 7.45 8.19
C ASP A 69 11.69 7.11 6.71
N SER A 70 12.76 7.27 5.93
CA SER A 70 12.81 6.90 4.52
C SER A 70 13.35 5.49 4.29
N ASN A 71 13.71 4.76 5.34
CA ASN A 71 14.20 3.38 5.27
C ASN A 71 13.04 2.37 5.19
N HIS A 72 12.35 2.35 4.06
CA HIS A 72 11.23 1.44 3.80
C HIS A 72 11.22 0.94 2.36
N PHE A 73 10.48 -0.13 2.09
CA PHE A 73 10.40 -0.72 0.74
C PHE A 73 9.41 -0.03 -0.20
N GLY A 74 8.87 1.11 0.23
CA GLY A 74 8.00 2.00 -0.55
C GLY A 74 6.67 2.18 0.15
N ILE A 75 6.07 3.36 0.00
CA ILE A 75 4.74 3.67 0.55
C ILE A 75 3.88 4.22 -0.57
N ILE A 76 2.79 3.53 -0.86
CA ILE A 76 1.81 3.88 -1.88
C ILE A 76 0.57 4.39 -1.16
N VAL A 77 0.39 5.71 -1.20
CA VAL A 77 -0.77 6.37 -0.59
C VAL A 77 -1.84 6.65 -1.65
N CYS A 78 -3.01 6.10 -1.43
CA CYS A 78 -4.10 6.08 -2.41
C CYS A 78 -5.26 6.98 -1.98
N THR A 79 -5.89 7.65 -2.95
CA THR A 79 -7.24 8.18 -2.75
C THR A 79 -8.26 7.09 -3.10
N ASN A 80 -9.18 6.80 -2.19
CA ASN A 80 -10.19 5.77 -2.39
C ASN A 80 -10.99 6.02 -3.69
N ASN A 81 -11.06 5.00 -4.55
CA ASN A 81 -11.76 5.02 -5.82
C ASN A 81 -12.69 3.81 -5.92
N ARG A 82 -14.00 4.05 -6.05
CA ARG A 82 -15.01 2.98 -6.14
C ARG A 82 -14.99 2.22 -7.46
N ASN A 83 -14.28 2.73 -8.48
CA ASN A 83 -13.99 1.98 -9.68
C ASN A 83 -12.72 1.14 -9.44
N TRP A 84 -12.91 -0.14 -9.07
CA TRP A 84 -11.82 -1.04 -8.68
C TRP A 84 -10.85 -1.33 -9.82
N GLU A 85 -11.34 -1.57 -11.04
CA GLU A 85 -10.48 -1.81 -12.20
C GLU A 85 -9.55 -0.62 -12.48
N GLN A 86 -10.12 0.59 -12.50
CA GLN A 86 -9.33 1.81 -12.68
C GLN A 86 -8.37 2.03 -11.51
N PHE A 87 -8.77 1.69 -10.28
CA PHE A 87 -7.93 1.86 -9.11
C PHE A 87 -6.70 0.93 -9.17
N VAL A 88 -6.93 -0.34 -9.48
CA VAL A 88 -5.87 -1.35 -9.62
C VAL A 88 -4.92 -0.99 -10.75
N ALA A 89 -5.45 -0.64 -11.94
CA ALA A 89 -4.64 -0.26 -13.09
C ALA A 89 -3.71 0.92 -12.78
N ARG A 90 -4.20 1.90 -12.01
CA ARG A 90 -3.37 3.05 -11.60
C ARG A 90 -2.31 2.70 -10.56
N ILE A 91 -2.59 1.78 -9.65
CA ILE A 91 -1.58 1.30 -8.71
C ILE A 91 -0.48 0.57 -9.48
N ASP A 92 -0.86 -0.36 -10.36
CA ASP A 92 0.07 -1.14 -11.19
C ASP A 92 0.96 -0.24 -12.06
N GLU A 93 0.35 0.70 -12.81
CA GLU A 93 1.07 1.66 -13.64
C GLU A 93 2.05 2.53 -12.83
N ALA A 94 1.60 3.07 -11.70
CA ALA A 94 2.44 3.92 -10.85
C ALA A 94 3.61 3.14 -10.23
N VAL A 95 3.38 1.89 -9.85
CA VAL A 95 4.40 1.00 -9.28
C VAL A 95 5.43 0.64 -10.35
N ALA A 96 4.98 0.25 -11.55
CA ALA A 96 5.87 -0.08 -12.65
C ALA A 96 6.74 1.11 -13.10
N ALA A 97 6.19 2.33 -13.09
CA ALA A 97 6.91 3.54 -13.47
C ALA A 97 7.99 3.97 -12.45
N GLU A 98 7.85 3.55 -11.19
CA GLU A 98 8.66 4.01 -10.07
C GLU A 98 9.63 2.94 -9.54
N GLU A 99 9.80 1.79 -10.20
CA GLU A 99 10.79 0.79 -9.75
C GLU A 99 12.23 1.35 -9.82
N PRO A 100 13.09 1.15 -8.79
CA PRO A 100 12.80 0.48 -7.52
C PRO A 100 12.02 1.39 -6.54
N LEU A 101 11.15 0.77 -5.75
CA LEU A 101 10.23 1.46 -4.81
C LEU A 101 10.90 1.88 -3.48
N GLN A 102 12.12 1.41 -3.21
CA GLN A 102 12.81 1.63 -1.94
C GLN A 102 12.90 3.13 -1.61
N GLY A 103 12.46 3.49 -0.41
CA GLY A 103 12.47 4.86 0.11
C GLY A 103 11.55 5.83 -0.62
N LYS A 104 10.69 5.35 -1.55
CA LYS A 104 9.78 6.22 -2.31
C LYS A 104 8.39 6.32 -1.67
N LEU A 105 7.81 7.50 -1.78
CA LEU A 105 6.41 7.77 -1.49
C LEU A 105 5.66 8.03 -2.80
N ILE A 106 4.81 7.09 -3.20
CA ILE A 106 4.05 7.13 -4.46
C ILE A 106 2.62 7.55 -4.14
N ARG A 107 2.06 8.47 -4.92
CA ARG A 107 0.71 8.99 -4.72
C ARG A 107 -0.20 8.54 -5.87
N VAL A 108 -1.16 7.69 -5.56
CA VAL A 108 -2.19 7.26 -6.53
C VAL A 108 -3.47 8.03 -6.26
N VAL A 109 -3.72 9.06 -7.06
CA VAL A 109 -4.86 9.97 -6.89
C VAL A 109 -6.01 9.55 -7.80
N ARG A 110 -7.22 9.57 -7.25
CA ARG A 110 -8.45 9.35 -8.02
C ARG A 110 -8.58 10.48 -9.06
N PRO A 111 -8.84 10.17 -10.35
CA PRO A 111 -9.05 11.21 -11.36
C PRO A 111 -10.25 12.08 -11.00
N VAL A 112 -10.09 13.39 -11.22
CA VAL A 112 -11.21 14.34 -11.18
C VAL A 112 -12.00 14.10 -12.46
N THR A 113 -13.30 13.78 -12.31
CA THR A 113 -14.24 13.68 -13.44
C THR A 113 -14.57 15.08 -13.95
#